data_AF-A0A645GU83-F1
#
_entry.id   AF-A0A645GU83-F1
#
_cell.length_a   1.000
_cell.length_b   1.000
_cell.length_c   1.000
_cell.angle_alpha   90.00
_cell.angle_beta   90.00
_cell.angle_gamma   90.00
#
_symmetry.space_group_name_H-M   'P 1'
#
loop_
_entity.id
_entity.type
_entity.pdbx_description
1 polymer ?
#
loop_
_entity_poly.entity_id
_entity_poly.type
_entity_poly.pdbx_seq_one_letter_code
_entity_poly.pdbx_strand_id
1 'polypeptide(L)'
;MAEYLIANQIQEVLEITGDPPQDMRWKIYPTTSIDVIRKFKAEIPGIKVYAGIDQYRESMRKEADYIKRKIQAGADGFFTQPFFDLRLMEIYTEILQGQEVYWGISPVTSEKSLHYWETKNNVVFPASFQPNLEWNIAFARQALDFTRQTQANIYFMPIRTNVDQYLQGIFADK
;
A
#
# COMPACT_ATOMS: atom_id res chain seq x y z
N MET A 1 0.54 22.34 10.70
CA MET A 1 0.40 20.87 10.63
C MET A 1 0.96 20.22 11.90
N ALA A 2 2.24 20.43 12.23
CA ALA A 2 2.87 19.85 13.42
C ALA A 2 2.10 20.12 14.73
N GLU A 3 1.76 21.38 15.00
CA GLU A 3 0.98 21.75 16.19
C GLU A 3 -0.33 20.97 16.33
N TYR A 4 -1.06 20.80 15.21
CA TYR A 4 -2.32 20.05 15.20
C TYR A 4 -2.10 18.58 15.56
N LEU A 5 -1.08 17.93 14.98
CA LEU A 5 -0.79 16.53 15.27
C LEU A 5 -0.37 16.32 16.72
N ILE A 6 0.49 17.20 17.24
CA ILE A 6 0.95 17.15 18.64
C ILE A 6 -0.22 17.36 19.60
N ALA A 7 -1.05 18.38 19.37
CA ALA A 7 -2.21 18.69 20.22
C ALA A 7 -3.23 17.54 20.27
N ASN A 8 -3.32 16.75 19.19
CA ASN A 8 -4.22 15.59 19.10
C ASN A 8 -3.52 14.26 19.40
N GLN A 9 -2.27 14.27 19.89
CA GLN A 9 -1.50 13.07 20.23
C GLN A 9 -1.36 12.07 19.07
N ILE A 10 -1.33 12.57 17.83
CA ILE A 10 -1.11 11.75 16.64
C ILE A 10 0.40 11.49 16.51
N GLN A 11 0.80 10.24 16.71
CA GLN A 11 2.20 9.82 16.75
C GLN A 11 2.67 9.11 15.47
N GLU A 12 1.72 8.72 14.62
CA GLU A 12 1.99 7.95 13.41
C GLU A 12 1.23 8.57 12.23
N VAL A 13 1.90 8.72 11.10
CA VAL A 13 1.31 9.23 9.85
C VAL A 13 1.70 8.34 8.68
N LEU A 14 0.81 8.22 7.70
CA LEU A 14 1.07 7.58 6.42
C LEU A 14 1.11 8.64 5.32
N GLU A 15 2.27 8.86 4.75
CA GLU A 15 2.49 9.82 3.67
C GLU A 15 2.23 9.18 2.29
N ILE A 16 1.33 9.80 1.52
CA ILE A 16 0.96 9.40 0.17
C ILE A 16 0.85 10.63 -0.74
N THR A 17 1.34 10.52 -1.97
CA THR A 17 1.30 11.61 -2.97
C THR A 17 -0.14 12.00 -3.36
N GLY A 18 -1.05 11.03 -3.36
CA GLY A 18 -2.38 11.18 -3.95
C GLY A 18 -2.35 11.20 -5.49
N ASP A 19 -3.54 11.33 -6.08
CA ASP A 19 -3.70 11.41 -7.52
C ASP A 19 -3.73 12.87 -7.99
N PRO A 20 -3.24 13.15 -9.21
CA PRO A 20 -3.35 14.49 -9.78
C PRO A 20 -4.82 14.89 -9.98
N PRO A 21 -5.15 16.18 -9.82
CA PRO A 21 -6.51 16.67 -10.07
C PRO A 21 -6.92 16.44 -11.52
N GLN A 22 -8.20 16.11 -11.75
CA GLN A 22 -8.74 15.86 -13.09
C GLN A 22 -8.91 17.15 -13.92
N ASP A 23 -8.89 18.32 -13.27
CA ASP A 23 -9.00 19.63 -13.90
C ASP A 23 -7.93 20.60 -13.38
N MET A 24 -7.73 21.71 -14.10
CA MET A 24 -6.72 22.72 -13.76
C MET A 24 -7.16 23.67 -12.62
N ARG A 25 -8.26 23.39 -11.92
CA ARG A 25 -8.78 24.30 -10.88
C ARG A 25 -7.95 24.26 -9.62
N TRP A 26 -7.19 23.19 -9.42
CA TRP A 26 -6.42 22.94 -8.21
C TRP A 26 -4.97 23.34 -8.42
N LYS A 27 -4.43 24.11 -7.47
CA LYS A 27 -3.01 24.43 -7.42
C LYS A 27 -2.23 23.16 -7.05
N ILE A 28 -1.35 22.73 -7.95
CA ILE A 28 -0.41 21.64 -7.70
C ILE A 28 0.88 22.25 -7.15
N TYR A 29 1.33 21.76 -6.00
CA TYR A 29 2.60 22.15 -5.40
C TYR A 29 3.69 21.16 -5.85
N PRO A 30 4.91 21.62 -6.16
CA PRO A 30 6.01 20.75 -6.57
C PRO A 30 6.66 20.03 -5.37
N THR A 31 5.85 19.65 -4.38
CA THR A 31 6.28 18.97 -3.15
C THR A 31 6.16 17.48 -3.36
N THR A 32 7.25 16.76 -3.11
CA THR A 32 7.24 15.29 -3.18
C THR A 32 6.99 14.69 -1.81
N SER A 33 6.52 13.44 -1.73
CA SER A 33 6.41 12.73 -0.45
C SER A 33 7.74 12.64 0.29
N ILE A 34 8.88 12.62 -0.41
CA ILE A 34 10.20 12.65 0.23
C ILE A 34 10.38 13.97 1.01
N ASP A 35 9.96 15.10 0.44
CA ASP A 35 10.06 16.40 1.11
C ASP A 35 9.13 16.47 2.33
N VAL A 36 7.93 15.88 2.23
CA VAL A 36 6.99 15.80 3.34
C VAL A 36 7.52 14.91 4.47
N ILE A 37 8.07 13.73 4.16
CA ILE A 37 8.69 12.85 5.16
C ILE A 37 9.79 13.59 5.92
N ARG A 38 10.71 14.27 5.21
CA ARG A 38 11.77 15.06 5.87
C ARG A 38 11.20 16.16 6.75
N LYS A 39 10.13 16.82 6.29
CA LYS A 39 9.47 17.88 7.05
C LYS A 39 8.87 17.35 8.35
N PHE A 40 8.21 16.19 8.33
CA PHE A 40 7.72 15.54 9.55
C PHE A 40 8.86 15.25 10.53
N LYS A 41 9.94 14.64 10.05
CA LYS A 41 11.09 14.29 10.89
C LYS A 41 11.81 15.50 11.47
N ALA A 42 11.83 16.62 10.76
CA ALA A 42 12.41 17.87 11.24
C ALA A 42 11.53 18.60 12.26
N GLU A 43 10.21 18.62 12.05
CA GLU A 43 9.28 19.41 12.88
C GLU A 43 8.75 18.65 14.10
N ILE A 44 8.69 17.32 14.05
CA ILE A 44 8.13 16.48 15.12
C ILE A 44 9.09 15.32 15.42
N PRO A 45 10.19 15.58 16.15
CA PRO A 45 11.11 14.52 16.55
C PRO A 45 10.37 13.38 17.26
N GLY A 46 10.55 12.15 16.78
CA GLY A 46 9.91 10.95 17.32
C GLY A 46 8.59 10.53 16.67
N ILE A 47 8.02 11.31 15.75
CA ILE A 47 6.86 10.85 14.95
C ILE A 47 7.27 9.67 14.06
N LYS A 48 6.41 8.65 13.97
CA LYS A 48 6.56 7.60 12.95
C LYS A 48 5.92 8.04 11.64
N VAL A 49 6.67 7.92 10.56
CA VAL A 49 6.26 8.27 9.20
C VAL A 49 6.34 7.02 8.34
N TYR A 50 5.18 6.43 8.10
CA TYR A 50 5.02 5.40 7.09
C TYR A 50 4.88 6.05 5.70
N ALA A 51 5.31 5.34 4.66
CA ALA A 51 5.17 5.82 3.28
C ALA A 51 4.49 4.78 2.38
N GLY A 52 3.61 5.24 1.48
CA GLY A 52 3.04 4.35 0.47
C GLY A 52 4.06 3.92 -0.58
N ILE A 53 4.03 2.69 -1.06
CA ILE A 53 4.74 2.22 -2.25
C ILE A 53 3.74 1.69 -3.28
N ASP A 54 4.04 1.86 -4.56
CA ASP A 54 3.15 1.43 -5.64
C ASP A 54 3.92 0.62 -6.67
N GLN A 55 3.88 -0.70 -6.49
CA GLN A 55 4.62 -1.67 -7.30
C GLN A 55 4.21 -1.71 -8.78
N TYR A 56 3.14 -1.01 -9.17
CA TYR A 56 2.58 -1.02 -10.53
C TYR A 56 2.74 0.29 -11.28
N ARG A 57 3.07 1.40 -10.59
CA ARG A 57 3.03 2.74 -11.20
C ARG A 57 4.23 3.04 -12.09
N GLU A 58 5.40 2.54 -11.72
CA GLU A 58 6.66 2.76 -12.41
C GLU A 58 7.43 1.42 -12.53
N SER A 59 8.59 1.44 -13.21
CA SER A 59 9.43 0.24 -13.26
C SER A 59 9.92 -0.14 -11.86
N MET A 60 10.03 -1.44 -11.61
CA MET A 60 10.52 -1.98 -10.34
C MET A 60 11.85 -1.36 -9.89
N ARG A 61 12.76 -1.07 -10.84
CA ARG A 61 14.02 -0.39 -10.53
C ARG A 61 13.81 1.03 -10.00
N LYS A 62 12.93 1.82 -10.64
CA LYS A 62 12.62 3.18 -10.19
C LYS A 62 11.93 3.14 -8.82
N GLU A 63 11.02 2.19 -8.60
CA GLU A 63 10.34 2.06 -7.30
C GLU A 63 11.34 1.66 -6.19
N ALA A 64 12.26 0.74 -6.46
CA ALA A 64 13.33 0.38 -5.52
C ALA A 64 14.24 1.58 -5.18
N ASP A 65 14.61 2.40 -6.17
CA ASP A 65 15.37 3.63 -5.93
C ASP A 65 14.54 4.67 -5.14
N TYR A 66 13.23 4.73 -5.37
CA TYR A 66 12.34 5.62 -4.63
C TYR A 66 12.15 5.19 -3.16
N ILE A 67 12.04 3.89 -2.90
CA ILE A 67 12.05 3.30 -1.55
C ILE A 67 13.31 3.73 -0.81
N LYS A 68 14.50 3.55 -1.41
CA LYS A 68 15.78 3.98 -0.79
C LYS A 68 15.79 5.46 -0.43
N ARG A 69 15.25 6.32 -1.31
CA ARG A 69 15.14 7.76 -1.05
C ARG A 69 14.17 8.09 0.08
N LYS A 70 13.08 7.34 0.24
CA LYS A 70 12.15 7.46 1.38
C LYS A 70 12.80 7.03 2.70
N ILE A 71 13.55 5.93 2.70
CA ILE A 71 14.36 5.50 3.86
C ILE A 71 15.34 6.61 4.25
N GLN A 72 16.09 7.16 3.29
CA GLN A 72 17.02 8.27 3.54
C GLN A 72 16.34 9.55 4.04
N ALA A 73 15.08 9.79 3.67
CA ALA A 73 14.29 10.90 4.19
C ALA A 73 13.79 10.66 5.63
N GLY A 74 13.83 9.41 6.10
CA GLY A 74 13.41 9.00 7.43
C GLY A 74 12.06 8.28 7.46
N ALA A 75 11.63 7.60 6.40
CA ALA A 75 10.47 6.70 6.52
C ALA A 75 10.77 5.56 7.51
N ASP A 76 9.84 5.26 8.41
CA ASP A 76 9.98 4.19 9.41
C ASP A 76 9.40 2.85 8.94
N GLY A 77 8.58 2.88 7.89
CA GLY A 77 7.99 1.69 7.28
C GLY A 77 7.16 2.02 6.05
N PHE A 78 6.56 0.97 5.47
CA PHE A 78 5.88 1.08 4.18
C PHE A 78 4.51 0.40 4.17
N PHE A 79 3.58 1.00 3.42
CA PHE A 79 2.31 0.39 3.04
C PHE A 79 2.32 0.18 1.54
N THR A 80 2.01 -1.03 1.09
CA THR A 80 2.03 -1.35 -0.34
C THR A 80 0.67 -1.14 -0.97
N GLN A 81 0.61 -0.78 -2.26
CA GLN A 81 -0.59 -1.01 -3.05
C GLN A 81 -0.98 -2.52 -2.99
N PRO A 82 -2.25 -2.91 -3.17
CA PRO A 82 -2.67 -4.30 -3.14
C PRO A 82 -1.90 -5.18 -4.11
N PHE A 83 -1.38 -6.29 -3.60
CA PHE A 83 -0.86 -7.33 -4.47
C PHE A 83 -1.99 -8.26 -4.93
N PHE A 84 -1.74 -8.90 -6.07
CA PHE A 84 -2.58 -9.96 -6.64
C PHE A 84 -1.76 -11.16 -7.10
N ASP A 85 -0.46 -11.21 -6.76
CA ASP A 85 0.47 -12.28 -7.11
C ASP A 85 1.54 -12.44 -6.02
N LEU A 86 1.67 -13.64 -5.46
CA LEU A 86 2.62 -13.94 -4.38
C LEU A 86 4.08 -13.82 -4.86
N ARG A 87 4.38 -14.12 -6.12
CA ARG A 87 5.75 -14.04 -6.66
C ARG A 87 6.24 -12.60 -6.68
N LEU A 88 5.32 -11.66 -6.94
CA LEU A 88 5.65 -10.23 -6.87
C LEU A 88 5.82 -9.79 -5.42
N MET A 89 5.04 -10.33 -4.48
CA MET A 89 5.25 -10.09 -3.03
C MET A 89 6.62 -10.61 -2.57
N GLU A 90 7.04 -11.79 -3.02
CA GLU A 90 8.37 -12.36 -2.74
C GLU A 90 9.48 -11.42 -3.19
N ILE A 91 9.44 -10.95 -4.44
CA ILE A 91 10.45 -10.00 -4.96
C ILE A 91 10.48 -8.71 -4.12
N TYR A 92 9.31 -8.14 -3.79
CA TYR A 92 9.28 -6.91 -2.98
C TYR A 92 9.72 -7.14 -1.53
N THR A 93 9.60 -8.36 -1.01
CA THR A 93 10.10 -8.71 0.33
C THR A 93 11.62 -8.61 0.37
N GLU A 94 12.30 -9.04 -0.70
CA GLU A 94 13.75 -8.87 -0.84
C GLU A 94 14.15 -7.39 -0.99
N ILE A 95 13.39 -6.61 -1.76
CA ILE A 95 13.64 -5.16 -1.93
C ILE A 95 13.47 -4.41 -0.60
N LEU A 96 12.51 -4.82 0.24
CA LEU A 96 12.16 -4.18 1.51
C LEU A 96 12.80 -4.86 2.73
N GLN A 97 13.86 -5.66 2.52
CA GLN A 97 14.49 -6.39 3.60
C GLN A 97 14.89 -5.48 4.78
N GLY A 98 14.49 -5.88 5.98
CA GLY A 98 14.76 -5.14 7.22
C GLY A 98 13.88 -3.90 7.44
N GLN A 99 12.87 -3.67 6.60
CA GLN A 99 11.89 -2.60 6.79
C GLN A 99 10.60 -3.14 7.44
N GLU A 100 9.89 -2.31 8.19
CA GLU A 100 8.52 -2.59 8.59
C GLU A 100 7.59 -2.40 7.38
N VAL A 101 6.86 -3.45 6.99
CA VAL A 101 5.99 -3.44 5.80
C VAL A 101 4.61 -3.96 6.14
N TYR A 102 3.59 -3.22 5.69
CA TYR A 102 2.19 -3.62 5.69
C TYR A 102 1.78 -3.96 4.26
N TRP A 103 1.61 -5.26 3.99
CA TRP A 103 1.23 -5.79 2.69
C TRP A 103 -0.25 -5.59 2.41
N GLY A 104 -0.56 -4.83 1.36
CA GLY A 104 -1.93 -4.53 0.98
C GLY A 104 -2.61 -5.67 0.25
N ILE A 105 -3.86 -5.92 0.58
CA ILE A 105 -4.77 -6.80 -0.16
C ILE A 105 -6.12 -6.11 -0.33
N SER A 106 -6.71 -6.17 -1.51
CA SER A 106 -8.01 -5.55 -1.79
C SER A 106 -8.86 -6.46 -2.68
N PRO A 107 -10.18 -6.58 -2.41
CA PRO A 107 -11.05 -7.39 -3.23
C PRO A 107 -11.36 -6.72 -4.58
N VAL A 108 -11.19 -7.47 -5.67
CA VAL A 108 -11.58 -7.10 -7.03
C VAL A 108 -12.59 -8.13 -7.54
N THR A 109 -13.87 -7.84 -7.37
CA THR A 109 -14.96 -8.83 -7.49
C THR A 109 -15.90 -8.60 -8.67
N SER A 110 -15.49 -7.79 -9.64
CA SER A 110 -16.25 -7.54 -10.87
C SER A 110 -15.34 -7.10 -12.00
N GLU A 111 -15.77 -7.32 -13.25
CA GLU A 111 -15.10 -6.81 -14.46
C GLU A 111 -14.91 -5.28 -14.42
N LYS A 112 -15.88 -4.56 -13.86
CA LYS A 112 -15.79 -3.10 -13.70
C LYS A 112 -14.65 -2.69 -12.77
N SER A 113 -14.50 -3.38 -11.63
CA SER A 113 -13.38 -3.12 -10.71
C SER A 113 -12.05 -3.56 -11.31
N LEU A 114 -12.02 -4.70 -12.02
CA LEU A 114 -10.83 -5.17 -12.73
C LEU A 114 -10.32 -4.10 -13.71
N HIS A 115 -11.19 -3.62 -14.59
CA HIS A 115 -10.85 -2.57 -15.55
C HIS A 115 -10.37 -1.27 -14.88
N TYR A 116 -10.96 -0.89 -13.75
CA TYR A 116 -10.49 0.26 -12.97
C TYR A 116 -9.05 0.06 -12.45
N TRP A 117 -8.74 -1.12 -11.91
CA TRP A 117 -7.40 -1.42 -11.41
C TRP A 117 -6.35 -1.47 -12.52
N GLU A 118 -6.69 -2.05 -13.69
CA GLU A 118 -5.80 -2.05 -14.85
C GLU A 118 -5.55 -0.64 -15.40
N THR A 119 -6.60 0.18 -15.52
CA THR A 119 -6.50 1.48 -16.21
C THR A 119 -6.07 2.65 -15.33
N LYS A 120 -6.41 2.64 -14.04
CA LYS A 120 -6.10 3.74 -13.12
C LYS A 120 -4.93 3.44 -12.21
N ASN A 121 -4.73 2.18 -11.84
CA ASN A 121 -3.67 1.76 -10.93
C ASN A 121 -2.58 0.95 -11.64
N ASN A 122 -2.69 0.77 -12.97
CA ASN A 122 -1.73 0.03 -13.80
C ASN A 122 -1.48 -1.41 -13.33
N VAL A 123 -2.43 -2.01 -12.60
CA VAL A 123 -2.26 -3.36 -12.05
C VAL A 123 -2.16 -4.36 -13.18
N VAL A 124 -1.16 -5.24 -13.09
CA VAL A 124 -1.04 -6.42 -13.95
C VAL A 124 -1.46 -7.64 -13.11
N PHE A 125 -2.58 -8.24 -13.49
CA PHE A 125 -3.11 -9.43 -12.82
C PHE A 125 -2.44 -10.71 -13.34
N PRO A 126 -2.27 -11.75 -12.51
CA PRO A 126 -1.81 -13.05 -13.01
C PRO A 126 -2.83 -13.65 -13.97
N ALA A 127 -2.38 -14.50 -14.90
CA ALA A 127 -3.26 -15.15 -15.88
C ALA A 127 -4.38 -16.00 -15.25
N SER A 128 -4.20 -16.46 -14.01
CA SER A 128 -5.19 -17.21 -13.24
C SER A 128 -6.17 -16.34 -12.46
N PHE A 129 -6.05 -15.01 -12.53
CA PHE A 129 -6.93 -14.09 -11.83
C PHE A 129 -8.38 -14.23 -12.28
N GLN A 130 -9.30 -14.19 -11.33
CA GLN A 130 -10.73 -14.11 -11.61
C GLN A 130 -11.35 -12.96 -10.80
N PRO A 131 -12.13 -12.07 -11.42
CA PRO A 131 -12.74 -10.94 -10.73
C PRO A 131 -13.98 -11.37 -9.94
N ASN A 132 -13.83 -12.26 -8.98
CA ASN A 132 -14.90 -12.76 -8.12
C ASN A 132 -14.45 -12.88 -6.65
N LEU A 133 -15.42 -12.97 -5.74
CA LEU A 133 -15.13 -12.98 -4.31
C LEU A 133 -14.32 -14.21 -3.87
N GLU A 134 -14.61 -15.37 -4.45
CA GLU A 134 -13.95 -16.65 -4.12
C GLU A 134 -12.44 -16.57 -4.38
N TRP A 135 -12.04 -16.11 -5.56
CA TRP A 135 -10.64 -15.92 -5.92
C TRP A 135 -9.95 -14.95 -4.96
N ASN A 136 -10.59 -13.81 -4.65
CA ASN A 136 -10.01 -12.81 -3.77
C ASN A 136 -9.83 -13.32 -2.34
N ILE A 137 -10.77 -14.11 -1.82
CA ILE A 137 -10.64 -14.76 -0.51
C ILE A 137 -9.50 -15.79 -0.54
N ALA A 138 -9.43 -16.62 -1.60
CA ALA A 138 -8.38 -17.61 -1.74
C ALA A 138 -6.98 -16.97 -1.78
N PHE A 139 -6.80 -15.91 -2.58
CA PHE A 139 -5.56 -15.16 -2.64
C PHE A 139 -5.23 -14.46 -1.32
N ALA A 140 -6.23 -13.82 -0.68
CA ALA A 140 -6.04 -13.16 0.61
C ALA A 140 -5.60 -14.15 1.72
N ARG A 141 -6.12 -15.38 1.72
CA ARG A 141 -5.66 -16.45 2.61
C ARG A 141 -4.20 -16.83 2.34
N GLN A 142 -3.82 -16.98 1.06
CA GLN A 142 -2.43 -17.27 0.69
C GLN A 142 -1.48 -16.13 1.10
N ALA A 143 -1.87 -14.87 0.89
CA ALA A 143 -1.09 -13.70 1.29
C ALA A 143 -0.97 -13.60 2.82
N LEU A 144 -2.05 -13.90 3.56
CA LEU A 144 -2.02 -13.98 5.02
C LEU A 144 -1.03 -15.04 5.50
N ASP A 145 -1.07 -16.24 4.92
CA ASP A 145 -0.12 -17.31 5.24
C ASP A 145 1.33 -16.93 4.87
N PHE A 146 1.53 -16.26 3.73
CA PHE A 146 2.84 -15.69 3.35
C PHE A 146 3.35 -14.71 4.41
N THR A 147 2.53 -13.77 4.87
CA THR A 147 2.93 -12.79 5.90
C THR A 147 3.21 -13.44 7.26
N ARG A 148 2.50 -14.52 7.61
CA ARG A 148 2.79 -15.31 8.83
C ARG A 148 4.15 -15.99 8.74
N GLN A 149 4.48 -16.59 7.59
CA GLN A 149 5.77 -17.27 7.37
C GLN A 149 6.96 -16.30 7.35
N THR A 150 6.75 -15.10 6.83
CA THR A 150 7.77 -14.04 6.72
C THR A 150 7.80 -13.09 7.92
N GLN A 151 6.93 -13.32 8.92
CA GLN A 151 6.75 -12.44 10.10
C GLN A 151 6.48 -10.96 9.71
N ALA A 152 5.77 -10.75 8.60
CA ALA A 152 5.41 -9.43 8.10
C ALA A 152 3.97 -9.04 8.50
N ASN A 153 3.62 -7.77 8.32
CA ASN A 153 2.27 -7.27 8.58
C ASN A 153 1.42 -7.32 7.31
N ILE A 154 0.10 -7.50 7.46
CA ILE A 154 -0.85 -7.46 6.35
C ILE A 154 -1.97 -6.49 6.68
N TYR A 155 -2.52 -5.82 5.66
CA TYR A 155 -3.70 -4.99 5.82
C TYR A 155 -4.69 -5.20 4.67
N PHE A 156 -5.98 -5.13 5.00
CA PHE A 156 -7.05 -5.38 4.05
C PHE A 156 -7.78 -4.08 3.73
N MET A 157 -8.00 -3.84 2.44
CA MET A 157 -8.74 -2.69 1.93
C MET A 157 -10.02 -3.16 1.23
N PRO A 158 -11.06 -3.61 1.97
CA PRO A 158 -12.32 -4.02 1.38
C PRO A 158 -13.10 -2.80 0.87
N ILE A 159 -12.79 -2.40 -0.36
CA ILE A 159 -13.46 -1.28 -1.02
C ILE A 159 -14.69 -1.82 -1.75
N ARG A 160 -15.89 -1.41 -1.34
CA ARG A 160 -17.19 -1.68 -1.99
C ARG A 160 -17.69 -3.13 -1.95
N THR A 161 -17.03 -4.01 -1.20
CA THR A 161 -17.50 -5.39 -0.95
C THR A 161 -18.11 -5.49 0.45
N ASN A 162 -18.99 -6.48 0.68
CA ASN A 162 -19.45 -6.80 2.02
C ASN A 162 -18.25 -7.20 2.90
N VAL A 163 -17.90 -6.33 3.85
CA VAL A 163 -16.73 -6.47 4.71
C VAL A 163 -16.84 -7.73 5.56
N ASP A 164 -18.01 -8.00 6.15
CA ASP A 164 -18.22 -9.16 7.01
C ASP A 164 -18.00 -10.45 6.23
N GLN A 165 -18.62 -10.57 5.05
CA GLN A 165 -18.45 -11.73 4.19
C GLN A 165 -16.99 -11.95 3.77
N TYR A 166 -16.28 -10.87 3.42
CA TYR A 166 -14.89 -10.95 2.98
C TYR A 166 -13.95 -11.35 4.12
N LEU A 167 -14.05 -10.69 5.27
CA LEU A 167 -13.20 -10.97 6.43
C LEU A 167 -13.50 -12.33 7.06
N GLN A 168 -14.77 -12.73 7.15
CA GLN A 168 -15.13 -14.10 7.55
C GLN A 168 -14.55 -15.11 6.57
N GLY A 169 -14.62 -14.84 5.27
CA GLY A 169 -13.97 -15.67 4.26
C GLY A 169 -12.47 -15.83 4.50
N ILE A 170 -11.77 -14.77 4.89
CA ILE A 170 -10.31 -14.81 5.11
C ILE A 170 -9.95 -15.52 6.42
N PHE A 171 -10.64 -15.20 7.51
CA PHE A 171 -10.25 -15.57 8.87
C PHE A 171 -10.99 -16.77 9.46
N ALA A 172 -12.06 -17.27 8.84
CA ALA A 172 -12.71 -18.48 9.31
C ALA A 172 -11.74 -19.67 9.27
N ASP A 173 -11.70 -20.43 10.36
CA ASP A 173 -10.96 -21.68 10.46
C ASP A 173 -11.40 -22.64 9.34
N LYS A 174 -10.44 -23.40 8.79
CA LYS A 174 -10.72 -24.42 7.78
C LYS A 174 -11.43 -25.63 8.38
#